data_AF-A0A8S3DN43-F1
#
_entry.id   AF-A0A8S3DN43-F1
#
_cell.length_a   1.000
_cell.length_b   1.000
_cell.length_c   1.000
_cell.angle_alpha   90.00
_cell.angle_beta   90.00
_cell.angle_gamma   90.00
#
_symmetry.space_group_name_H-M   'P 1'
#
loop_
_entity.id
_entity.type
_entity.pdbx_description
1 polymer ?
#
loop_
_entity_poly.entity_id
_entity_poly.type
_entity_poly.pdbx_seq_one_letter_code
_entity_poly.pdbx_strand_id
1 'polypeptide(L)'
;LLAQIEQIIYEAILLVLHDGILDFYEEILTLIDTLTINNITPLMWQVFYLIKEAFFRDAADYFAEIMNCLHNYVVNDTPSFLSQPDRIETIFEMCKH
;
A
#
# COMPACT_ATOMS: atom_id res chain seq x y z
N LEU A 1 21.13 -7.50 3.31
CA LEU A 1 20.18 -8.36 4.04
C LEU A 1 18.81 -7.71 4.13
N LEU A 2 18.59 -6.66 4.93
CA LEU A 2 17.28 -5.99 5.04
C LEU A 2 16.70 -5.52 3.68
N ALA A 3 17.48 -4.80 2.88
CA ALA A 3 17.03 -4.35 1.54
C ALA A 3 16.74 -5.52 0.55
N GLN A 4 17.43 -6.65 0.70
CA GLN A 4 17.18 -7.83 -0.16
C GLN A 4 15.87 -8.53 0.23
N ILE A 5 15.58 -8.59 1.54
CA ILE A 5 14.33 -9.12 2.05
C ILE A 5 13.18 -8.22 1.62
N GLU A 6 13.34 -6.91 1.74
CA GLU A 6 12.34 -5.93 1.30
C GLU A 6 12.03 -6.06 -0.20
N GLN A 7 13.06 -6.28 -1.04
CA GLN A 7 12.85 -6.55 -2.47
C GLN A 7 12.05 -7.84 -2.69
N ILE A 8 12.38 -8.94 -2.02
CA ILE A 8 11.65 -10.21 -2.16
C ILE A 8 10.18 -10.04 -1.77
N ILE A 9 9.93 -9.30 -0.68
CA ILE A 9 8.56 -9.05 -0.22
C ILE A 9 7.82 -8.15 -1.22
N TYR A 10 8.49 -7.15 -1.77
CA TYR A 10 7.92 -6.31 -2.83
C TYR A 10 7.47 -7.13 -4.04
N GLU A 11 8.27 -8.10 -4.51
CA GLU A 11 7.88 -8.98 -5.63
C GLU A 11 6.61 -9.78 -5.32
N ALA A 12 6.43 -10.23 -4.07
CA ALA A 12 5.23 -10.94 -3.65
C ALA A 12 4.00 -10.02 -3.62
N ILE A 13 4.15 -8.80 -3.09
CA ILE A 13 3.10 -7.77 -3.09
C ILE A 13 2.72 -7.42 -4.53
N LEU A 14 3.71 -7.21 -5.39
CA LEU A 14 3.50 -6.90 -6.80
C LEU A 14 2.74 -8.03 -7.49
N LEU A 15 3.16 -9.28 -7.34
CA LEU A 15 2.48 -10.44 -7.92
C LEU A 15 0.99 -10.46 -7.55
N VAL A 16 0.67 -10.35 -6.27
CA VAL A 16 -0.72 -10.45 -5.80
C VAL A 16 -1.57 -9.25 -6.22
N LEU A 17 -1.07 -8.03 -5.98
CA LEU A 17 -1.84 -6.80 -6.28
C LEU A 17 -1.88 -6.48 -7.78
N HIS A 18 -0.85 -6.81 -8.56
CA HIS A 18 -0.87 -6.58 -10.01
C HIS A 18 -1.73 -7.62 -10.73
N ASP A 19 -1.60 -8.91 -10.39
CA ASP A 19 -2.31 -9.98 -11.11
C ASP A 19 -3.73 -10.22 -10.58
N GLY A 20 -4.12 -9.53 -9.50
CA GLY A 20 -5.49 -9.60 -8.97
C GLY A 20 -5.80 -10.92 -8.28
N ILE A 21 -4.84 -11.47 -7.52
CA ILE A 21 -5.00 -12.77 -6.86
C ILE A 21 -5.77 -12.59 -5.54
N LEU A 22 -7.09 -12.42 -5.66
CA LEU A 22 -8.01 -12.05 -4.56
C LEU A 22 -7.87 -12.91 -3.30
N ASP A 23 -7.61 -14.22 -3.47
CA ASP A 23 -7.45 -15.18 -2.38
C ASP A 23 -6.32 -14.82 -1.39
N PHE A 24 -5.42 -13.88 -1.74
CA PHE A 24 -4.28 -13.45 -0.90
C PHE A 24 -4.33 -11.97 -0.50
N TYR A 25 -5.44 -11.27 -0.75
CA TYR A 25 -5.50 -9.83 -0.51
C TYR A 25 -5.39 -9.48 0.97
N GLU A 26 -6.10 -10.18 1.87
CA GLU A 26 -6.01 -9.93 3.31
C GLU A 26 -4.58 -10.13 3.83
N GLU A 27 -3.92 -11.22 3.41
CA GLU A 27 -2.56 -11.54 3.81
C GLU A 27 -1.56 -10.50 3.32
N ILE A 28 -1.67 -10.08 2.06
CA ILE A 28 -0.76 -9.07 1.49
C ILE A 28 -1.00 -7.70 2.09
N LEU A 29 -2.24 -7.30 2.34
CA LEU A 29 -2.53 -6.03 3.02
C LEU A 29 -2.02 -6.04 4.47
N THR A 30 -2.16 -7.16 5.19
CA THR A 30 -1.56 -7.32 6.53
C THR A 30 -0.03 -7.24 6.50
N LEU A 31 0.59 -7.82 5.48
CA LEU A 31 2.05 -7.74 5.28
C LEU A 31 2.49 -6.30 5.01
N ILE A 32 1.77 -5.57 4.15
CA ILE A 32 2.03 -4.16 3.85
C ILE A 32 1.90 -3.30 5.10
N ASP A 33 0.82 -3.47 5.88
CA ASP A 33 0.63 -2.78 7.16
C ASP A 33 1.84 -3.00 8.09
N THR A 34 2.27 -4.26 8.23
CA THR A 34 3.43 -4.62 9.07
C THR A 34 4.73 -3.96 8.60
N LEU A 35 4.96 -3.85 7.29
CA LEU A 35 6.17 -3.22 6.74
C LEU A 35 6.17 -1.70 6.89
N THR A 36 4.98 -1.09 6.95
CA THR A 36 4.80 0.36 6.97
C THR A 36 4.60 0.94 8.37
N ILE A 37 4.38 0.10 9.38
CA ILE A 37 4.00 0.52 10.75
C ILE A 37 5.03 1.41 11.48
N ASN A 38 6.32 1.32 11.13
CA ASN A 38 7.38 2.08 11.82
C ASN A 38 8.07 3.13 10.95
N ASN A 39 8.26 2.86 9.65
CA ASN A 39 8.95 3.74 8.72
C ASN A 39 8.56 3.38 7.29
N ILE A 40 8.49 4.38 6.40
CA ILE A 40 8.21 4.17 4.98
C ILE A 40 9.51 4.29 4.18
N THR A 41 9.87 3.24 3.44
CA THR A 41 11.03 3.26 2.55
C THR A 41 10.64 3.76 1.15
N PRO A 42 11.61 4.15 0.30
CA PRO A 42 11.33 4.47 -1.10
C PRO A 42 10.65 3.33 -1.87
N LEU A 43 10.93 2.07 -1.54
CA LEU A 43 10.28 0.92 -2.17
C LEU A 43 8.84 0.76 -1.69
N MET A 44 8.56 0.95 -0.41
CA MET A 44 7.17 0.94 0.10
C MET A 44 6.33 2.07 -0.48
N TRP A 45 6.93 3.22 -0.81
CA TRP A 45 6.21 4.25 -1.57
C TRP A 45 5.75 3.79 -2.96
N GLN A 46 6.41 2.80 -3.58
CA GLN A 46 5.90 2.17 -4.81
C GLN A 46 4.68 1.29 -4.52
N VAL A 47 4.65 0.63 -3.37
CA VAL A 47 3.52 -0.20 -2.93
C VAL A 47 2.26 0.64 -2.73
N PHE A 48 2.37 1.89 -2.26
CA PHE A 48 1.22 2.82 -2.22
C PHE A 48 0.48 2.91 -3.57
N TYR A 49 1.23 2.98 -4.68
CA TYR A 49 0.64 3.06 -6.02
C TYR A 49 0.04 1.72 -6.47
N LEU A 50 0.60 0.59 -6.04
CA LEU A 50 -0.01 -0.72 -6.27
C LEU A 50 -1.34 -0.87 -5.53
N ILE A 51 -1.41 -0.40 -4.28
CA ILE A 51 -2.68 -0.36 -3.51
C ILE A 51 -3.70 0.51 -4.23
N LYS A 52 -3.28 1.67 -4.76
CA LYS A 52 -4.15 2.53 -5.57
C LYS A 52 -4.73 1.79 -6.77
N GLU A 53 -3.88 1.17 -7.58
CA GLU A 53 -4.31 0.45 -8.77
C GLU A 53 -5.24 -0.71 -8.41
N ALA A 54 -4.89 -1.51 -7.39
CA ALA A 54 -5.71 -2.61 -6.92
C ALA A 54 -7.08 -2.13 -6.41
N PHE A 55 -7.12 -1.07 -5.60
CA PHE A 55 -8.37 -0.51 -5.06
C PHE A 55 -9.37 -0.17 -6.15
N PHE A 56 -8.93 0.55 -7.19
CA PHE A 56 -9.80 0.94 -8.29
C PHE A 56 -10.09 -0.17 -9.31
N ARG A 57 -9.34 -1.28 -9.26
CA ARG A 57 -9.57 -2.44 -10.13
C ARG A 57 -10.54 -3.44 -9.51
N ASP A 58 -10.23 -3.94 -8.31
CA ASP A 58 -10.92 -5.07 -7.69
C ASP A 58 -10.79 -5.17 -6.15
N ALA A 59 -10.06 -4.27 -5.49
CA ALA A 59 -9.79 -4.35 -4.05
C ALA A 59 -10.69 -3.47 -3.16
N ALA A 60 -11.74 -2.85 -3.72
CA ALA A 60 -12.62 -1.95 -2.97
C ALA A 60 -13.32 -2.63 -1.77
N ASP A 61 -13.64 -3.92 -1.87
CA ASP A 61 -14.24 -4.69 -0.77
C ASP A 61 -13.30 -4.86 0.44
N TYR A 62 -11.99 -4.62 0.27
CA TYR A 62 -10.95 -4.68 1.31
C TYR A 62 -10.59 -3.29 1.85
N PHE A 63 -11.49 -2.32 1.74
CA PHE A 63 -11.21 -0.93 2.11
C PHE A 63 -10.81 -0.77 3.58
N ALA A 64 -11.33 -1.59 4.49
CA ALA A 64 -10.99 -1.51 5.92
C ALA A 64 -9.51 -1.83 6.17
N GLU A 65 -9.00 -2.87 5.51
CA GLU A 65 -7.61 -3.32 5.56
C GLU A 65 -6.69 -2.32 4.83
N ILE A 66 -7.13 -1.82 3.68
CA ILE A 66 -6.42 -0.77 2.93
C ILE A 66 -6.30 0.51 3.77
N MET A 67 -7.35 0.92 4.49
CA MET A 67 -7.31 2.11 5.33
C MET A 67 -6.26 2.03 6.44
N ASN A 68 -6.01 0.84 7.01
CA ASN A 68 -4.91 0.66 7.96
C ASN A 68 -3.55 0.90 7.30
N CYS A 69 -3.34 0.35 6.10
CA CYS A 69 -2.12 0.59 5.33
C CYS A 69 -1.94 2.09 5.01
N LEU A 70 -2.99 2.75 4.52
CA LEU A 70 -2.98 4.18 4.17
C LEU A 70 -2.68 5.07 5.36
N HIS A 71 -3.22 4.74 6.54
CA HIS A 71 -2.91 5.45 7.79
C HIS A 71 -1.40 5.48 8.04
N ASN A 72 -0.71 4.33 7.90
CA ASN A 72 0.73 4.23 8.12
C ASN A 72 1.54 5.15 7.19
N TYR A 73 1.18 5.24 5.89
CA TYR A 73 1.83 6.17 4.96
C TYR A 73 1.68 7.63 5.40
N VAL A 74 0.52 8.00 5.97
CA VAL A 74 0.26 9.37 6.43
C VAL A 74 1.05 9.70 7.70
N VAL A 75 1.07 8.80 8.69
CA VAL A 75 1.65 9.09 10.01
C VAL A 75 3.15 8.84 10.10
N ASN A 76 3.69 7.86 9.38
CA ASN A 76 5.08 7.43 9.54
C ASN A 76 6.06 8.13 8.59
N ASP A 77 5.57 8.77 7.52
CA ASP A 77 6.39 9.60 6.61
C ASP A 77 5.59 10.77 6.03
N THR A 78 4.96 11.55 6.93
CA THR A 78 4.15 12.72 6.58
C THR A 78 4.85 13.71 5.63
N PRO A 79 6.15 14.04 5.79
CA PRO A 79 6.83 14.95 4.87
C PRO A 79 6.84 14.43 3.43
N SER A 80 7.17 13.15 3.22
CA SER A 80 7.13 12.56 1.88
C SER A 80 5.72 12.41 1.36
N PHE A 81 4.75 12.05 2.22
CA PHE A 81 3.34 12.01 1.86
C PHE A 81 2.86 13.36 1.29
N LEU A 82 3.14 14.46 2.00
CA LEU A 82 2.73 15.82 1.58
C LEU A 82 3.54 16.37 0.40
N SER A 83 4.71 15.80 0.10
CA SER A 83 5.54 16.24 -1.03
C SER A 83 4.98 15.88 -2.40
N GLN A 84 4.05 14.91 -2.47
CA GLN A 84 3.38 14.51 -3.70
C GLN A 84 1.85 14.71 -3.55
N PRO A 85 1.27 15.74 -4.18
CA PRO A 85 -0.16 16.06 -4.04
C PRO A 85 -1.10 14.91 -4.43
N ASP A 86 -0.69 14.08 -5.39
CA ASP A 86 -1.43 12.93 -5.89
C ASP A 86 -1.78 11.91 -4.78
N ARG A 87 -0.98 11.81 -3.73
CA ARG A 87 -1.18 10.88 -2.61
C ARG A 87 -2.39 11.26 -1.77
N ILE A 88 -2.58 12.55 -1.48
CA ILE A 88 -3.79 13.04 -0.77
C ILE A 88 -5.02 12.85 -1.64
N GLU A 89 -4.93 13.23 -2.92
CA GLU A 89 -6.05 13.08 -3.87
C GLU A 89 -6.49 11.62 -3.96
N THR A 90 -5.53 10.69 -4.05
CA THR A 90 -5.78 9.25 -4.09
C THR A 90 -6.56 8.77 -2.86
N ILE A 91 -6.11 9.11 -1.64
CA ILE A 91 -6.83 8.69 -0.41
C ILE A 91 -8.24 9.28 -0.37
N PHE A 92 -8.38 10.55 -0.78
CA PHE A 92 -9.69 11.20 -0.81
C PHE A 92 -10.64 10.57 -1.83
N GLU A 93 -10.15 10.16 -2.99
CA GLU A 93 -10.93 9.43 -3.99
C GLU A 93 -11.35 8.05 -3.49
N MET A 94 -10.46 7.32 -2.81
CA MET A 94 -10.78 6.02 -2.22
C MET A 94 -11.90 6.13 -1.16
N CYS A 95 -11.83 7.12 -0.28
CA CYS A 95 -12.84 7.35 0.76
C CYS A 95 -14.23 7.75 0.21
N LYS A 96 -14.31 8.15 -1.06
CA LYS A 96 -15.58 8.53 -1.70
C LYS A 96 -16.26 7.37 -2.42
N HIS A 97 -15.53 6.30 -2.70
CA HIS A 97 -16.02 5.14 -3.41
C HIS A 97 -17.05 4.39 -2.54
#